data_AF-A0A2E0MF09-F1
#
_entry.id   AF-A0A2E0MF09-F1
#
_cell.length_a   1.000
_cell.length_b   1.000
_cell.length_c   1.000
_cell.angle_alpha   90.00
_cell.angle_beta   90.00
_cell.angle_gamma   90.00
#
_symmetry.space_group_name_H-M   'P 1'
#
loop_
_entity.id
_entity.type
_entity.pdbx_description
1 polymer ?
#
loop_
_entity_poly.entity_id
_entity_poly.type
_entity_poly.pdbx_seq_one_letter_code
_entity_poly.pdbx_strand_id
1 'polypeptide(L)'
;MSNHLFSSFKNISVLGASGKMGRGIVLLFARRILEFNLKHKEKHHLFAIDVSLDGLEQMLLYIELQSIKYAEKNSQAIRELYTGYPNLVNELDYVRLYTKDIQCLISVSDTLESTHNSELVFEAVAENVNLKTRLLQSIDKKSSVCPFFFTNTSSIPISTIEKEANIEGRIIGMHFYNPPPVQKLLEIIRTKNTQTELVSLADEIARELKKTVIYAPDCAGFIGNGQFLREVSYALDLVHILSKDYGIPGSIYLINEVTRELLLRPMGIFEVVDYVGVNVCDSIMSVMQQAFPNEAFNNSLLLEWIQAGVLGGQDTKGKTKNGIFKYEEGQITGVFDKAKYNPTEILSFGNIARLSWKDLKSDKSIKKTLKHYFSRLHTSKNPFAEIAIQYGKACNSIGEELVVKKIAFSKNDVNEIMTLGFHHLYGPVNSFFDSSLVTESVHEDGF
;
A
#
# COMPACT_ATOMS: atom_id res chain seq x y z
N MET A 1 -26.27 4.13 24.57
CA MET A 1 -26.28 4.61 23.17
C MET A 1 -24.82 4.68 22.75
N SER A 2 -24.38 3.87 21.78
CA SER A 2 -23.04 4.03 21.23
C SER A 2 -23.02 5.37 20.49
N ASN A 3 -22.37 6.38 21.06
CA ASN A 3 -22.02 7.59 20.32
C ASN A 3 -21.00 7.17 19.27
N HIS A 4 -21.48 6.82 18.08
CA HIS A 4 -20.62 6.63 16.92
C HIS A 4 -19.94 7.98 16.66
N LEU A 5 -18.62 8.07 16.78
CA LEU A 5 -17.90 9.31 16.51
C LEU A 5 -18.11 9.75 15.05
N PHE A 6 -18.48 8.83 14.16
CA PHE A 6 -18.92 9.18 12.81
C PHE A 6 -20.13 10.12 12.78
N SER A 7 -21.00 10.09 13.80
CA SER A 7 -22.18 10.96 13.91
C SER A 7 -21.85 12.44 14.16
N SER A 8 -20.64 12.74 14.67
CA SER A 8 -20.22 14.10 14.98
C SER A 8 -19.65 14.87 13.79
N PHE A 9 -19.50 14.25 12.63
CA PHE A 9 -18.99 14.91 11.42
C PHE A 9 -20.09 14.88 10.36
N LYS A 10 -20.59 16.02 9.89
CA LYS A 10 -21.56 16.11 8.78
C LYS A 10 -20.90 16.34 7.43
N ASN A 11 -19.78 17.05 7.41
CA ASN A 11 -19.11 17.44 6.18
C ASN A 11 -17.69 16.89 6.20
N ILE A 12 -17.39 16.04 5.21
CA ILE A 12 -16.10 15.37 5.07
C ILE A 12 -15.52 15.76 3.71
N SER A 13 -14.26 16.17 3.68
CA SER A 13 -13.55 16.48 2.43
C SER A 13 -12.44 15.47 2.17
N VAL A 14 -12.21 15.12 0.90
CA VAL A 14 -11.05 14.35 0.44
C VAL A 14 -10.29 15.18 -0.59
N LEU A 15 -9.04 15.54 -0.30
CA LEU A 15 -8.14 16.27 -1.20
C LEU A 15 -7.33 15.31 -2.07
N GLY A 16 -7.06 15.69 -3.31
CA GLY A 16 -6.39 14.81 -4.28
C GLY A 16 -7.31 13.67 -4.74
N ALA A 17 -8.61 13.95 -4.77
CA ALA A 17 -9.64 12.94 -4.96
C ALA A 17 -9.55 12.22 -6.32
N SER A 18 -8.98 12.85 -7.35
CA SER A 18 -8.83 12.22 -8.67
C SER A 18 -7.71 11.16 -8.70
N GLY A 19 -6.75 11.27 -7.77
CA GLY A 19 -5.61 10.36 -7.67
C GLY A 19 -6.03 8.93 -7.35
N LYS A 20 -5.15 7.96 -7.62
CA LYS A 20 -5.43 6.52 -7.40
C LYS A 20 -5.82 6.22 -5.95
N MET A 21 -5.13 6.83 -4.99
CA MET A 21 -5.44 6.69 -3.56
C MET A 21 -6.70 7.49 -3.20
N GLY A 22 -6.77 8.76 -3.62
CA GLY A 22 -7.90 9.64 -3.38
C GLY A 22 -9.24 9.02 -3.80
N ARG A 23 -9.38 8.57 -5.06
CA ARG A 23 -10.63 7.96 -5.55
C ARG A 23 -11.03 6.70 -4.80
N GLY A 24 -10.05 5.93 -4.32
CA GLY A 24 -10.26 4.75 -3.48
C GLY A 24 -10.76 5.11 -2.09
N ILE A 25 -10.22 6.18 -1.50
CA ILE A 25 -10.64 6.73 -0.21
C ILE A 25 -12.04 7.33 -0.33
N VAL A 26 -12.33 8.14 -1.36
CA VAL A 26 -13.68 8.67 -1.63
C VAL A 26 -14.68 7.53 -1.75
N LEU A 27 -14.37 6.47 -2.51
CA LEU A 27 -15.25 5.31 -2.63
C LEU A 27 -15.54 4.65 -1.27
N LEU A 28 -14.52 4.44 -0.44
CA LEU A 28 -14.67 3.82 0.88
C LEU A 28 -15.54 4.67 1.81
N PHE A 29 -15.28 5.98 1.87
CA PHE A 29 -16.07 6.91 2.66
C PHE A 29 -17.51 7.01 2.16
N ALA A 30 -17.71 7.18 0.85
CA ALA A 30 -19.05 7.28 0.26
C ALA A 30 -19.92 6.07 0.61
N ARG A 31 -19.37 4.85 0.49
CA ARG A 31 -20.09 3.62 0.85
C ARG A 31 -20.50 3.59 2.32
N ARG A 32 -19.57 3.94 3.20
CA ARG A 32 -19.81 3.84 4.64
C ARG A 32 -20.74 4.94 5.15
N ILE A 33 -20.59 6.15 4.62
CA ILE A 33 -21.48 7.27 4.89
C ILE A 33 -22.90 6.94 4.40
N LEU A 34 -23.07 6.38 3.20
CA LEU A 34 -24.40 6.03 2.70
C LEU A 34 -25.08 4.99 3.59
N GLU A 35 -24.36 3.92 3.96
CA GLU A 35 -24.89 2.91 4.88
C GLU A 35 -25.32 3.53 6.21
N PHE A 36 -24.49 4.42 6.77
CA PHE A 36 -24.78 5.13 8.00
C PHE A 36 -26.01 6.05 7.86
N ASN A 37 -26.08 6.85 6.79
CA ASN A 37 -27.20 7.75 6.49
C ASN A 37 -28.53 6.99 6.44
N LEU A 38 -28.57 5.87 5.72
CA LEU A 38 -29.78 5.08 5.55
C LEU A 38 -30.22 4.42 6.87
N LYS A 39 -29.28 3.88 7.64
CA LYS A 39 -29.56 3.20 8.91
C LYS A 39 -30.00 4.17 10.02
N HIS A 40 -29.39 5.35 10.07
CA HIS A 40 -29.58 6.31 11.16
C HIS A 40 -30.45 7.51 10.78
N LYS A 41 -30.93 7.59 9.54
CA LYS A 41 -31.68 8.74 8.98
C LYS A 41 -30.91 10.05 9.11
N GLU A 42 -29.61 9.97 8.86
CA GLU A 42 -28.67 11.08 8.93
C GLU A 42 -28.36 11.62 7.54
N LYS A 43 -27.86 12.86 7.48
CA LYS A 43 -27.41 13.47 6.22
C LYS A 43 -26.01 14.01 6.37
N HIS A 44 -25.08 13.34 5.70
CA HIS A 44 -23.69 13.74 5.58
C HIS A 44 -23.40 14.17 4.13
N HIS A 45 -22.35 14.96 3.93
CA HIS A 45 -21.86 15.37 2.62
C HIS A 45 -20.39 14.99 2.48
N LEU A 46 -20.03 14.43 1.33
CA LEU A 46 -18.66 14.08 0.98
C LEU A 46 -18.18 14.98 -0.17
N PHE A 47 -17.22 15.84 0.11
CA PHE A 47 -16.59 16.70 -0.87
C PHE A 47 -15.35 16.02 -1.44
N ALA A 48 -15.30 15.85 -2.75
CA ALA A 48 -14.16 15.29 -3.47
C ALA A 48 -13.46 16.42 -4.23
N ILE A 49 -12.23 16.71 -3.83
CA ILE A 49 -11.55 17.95 -4.23
C ILE A 49 -10.26 17.64 -4.98
N ASP A 50 -10.14 18.24 -6.16
CA ASP A 50 -8.95 18.14 -6.99
C ASP A 50 -8.89 19.29 -8.01
N VAL A 51 -7.70 19.75 -8.36
CA VAL A 51 -7.52 20.80 -9.36
C VAL A 51 -7.86 20.31 -10.78
N SER A 52 -7.90 19.00 -11.00
CA SER A 52 -8.22 18.39 -12.29
C SER A 52 -9.70 18.04 -12.40
N LEU A 53 -10.48 18.87 -13.12
CA LEU A 53 -11.89 18.59 -13.42
C LEU A 53 -12.08 17.29 -14.20
N ASP A 54 -11.27 17.07 -15.24
CA ASP A 54 -11.26 15.80 -15.99
C ASP A 54 -10.94 14.63 -15.05
N GLY A 55 -10.00 14.82 -14.12
CA GLY A 55 -9.67 13.83 -13.10
C GLY A 55 -10.85 13.50 -12.18
N LEU A 56 -11.63 14.50 -11.78
CA LEU A 56 -12.83 14.34 -10.96
C LEU A 56 -13.92 13.59 -11.73
N GLU A 57 -14.11 13.87 -13.02
CA GLU A 57 -15.04 13.13 -13.88
C GLU A 57 -14.65 11.65 -13.99
N GLN A 58 -13.37 11.36 -14.24
CA GLN A 58 -12.86 9.99 -14.28
C GLN A 58 -12.98 9.27 -12.92
N MET A 59 -12.86 10.01 -11.82
CA MET A 59 -13.09 9.48 -10.48
C MET A 59 -14.56 9.11 -10.25
N LEU A 60 -15.52 9.93 -10.68
CA LEU A 60 -16.94 9.60 -10.60
C LEU A 60 -17.29 8.36 -11.43
N LEU A 61 -16.75 8.22 -12.65
CA LEU A 61 -16.90 7.02 -13.47
C LEU A 61 -16.31 5.77 -12.79
N TYR A 62 -15.14 5.92 -12.16
CA TYR A 62 -14.54 4.84 -11.36
C TYR A 62 -15.45 4.44 -10.20
N ILE A 63 -15.99 5.41 -9.45
CA ILE A 63 -16.88 5.16 -8.30
C ILE A 63 -18.16 4.46 -8.75
N GLU A 64 -18.76 4.90 -9.85
CA GLU A 64 -19.95 4.29 -10.45
C GLU A 64 -19.69 2.81 -10.77
N LEU A 65 -18.65 2.53 -11.56
CA LEU A 65 -18.29 1.17 -11.97
C LEU A 65 -17.99 0.26 -10.77
N GLN A 66 -17.30 0.77 -9.74
CA GLN A 66 -17.02 -0.01 -8.55
C GLN A 66 -18.27 -0.23 -7.70
N SER A 67 -19.18 0.73 -7.65
CA SER A 67 -20.43 0.65 -6.88
C SER A 67 -21.41 -0.36 -7.50
N ILE A 68 -21.51 -0.40 -8.83
CA ILE A 68 -22.23 -1.44 -9.56
C ILE A 68 -21.67 -2.82 -9.20
N LYS A 69 -20.36 -3.03 -9.39
CA LYS A 69 -19.71 -4.32 -9.07
C LYS A 69 -19.91 -4.75 -7.62
N TYR A 70 -19.88 -3.80 -6.70
CA TYR A 70 -20.11 -4.09 -5.28
C TYR A 70 -21.57 -4.47 -5.02
N ALA A 71 -22.53 -3.74 -5.57
CA ALA A 71 -23.94 -4.02 -5.37
C ALA A 71 -24.34 -5.38 -5.97
N GLU A 72 -23.86 -5.71 -7.16
CA GLU A 72 -24.08 -7.01 -7.80
C GLU A 72 -23.52 -8.17 -6.97
N LYS A 73 -22.31 -8.00 -6.42
CA LYS A 73 -21.66 -9.04 -5.59
C LYS A 73 -22.29 -9.17 -4.19
N ASN A 74 -22.96 -8.14 -3.69
CA ASN A 74 -23.50 -8.06 -2.34
C ASN A 74 -25.01 -7.80 -2.33
N SER A 75 -25.74 -8.41 -3.28
CA SER A 75 -27.18 -8.20 -3.50
C SER A 75 -28.02 -8.26 -2.23
N GLN A 76 -27.82 -9.29 -1.40
CA GLN A 76 -28.56 -9.44 -0.14
C GLN A 76 -28.36 -8.23 0.79
N ALA A 77 -27.11 -7.79 1.00
CA ALA A 77 -26.81 -6.66 1.86
C ALA A 77 -27.41 -5.36 1.32
N ILE A 78 -27.43 -5.17 -0.01
CA ILE A 78 -28.07 -4.00 -0.63
C ILE A 78 -29.59 -4.05 -0.46
N ARG A 79 -30.24 -5.22 -0.61
CA ARG A 79 -31.68 -5.35 -0.36
C ARG A 79 -32.02 -5.00 1.09
N GLU A 80 -31.25 -5.51 2.04
CA GLU A 80 -31.41 -5.23 3.46
C GLU A 80 -31.26 -3.73 3.75
N LEU A 81 -30.27 -3.09 3.14
CA LEU A 81 -30.02 -1.64 3.28
C LEU A 81 -31.19 -0.78 2.81
N TYR A 82 -31.91 -1.21 1.76
CA TYR A 82 -33.06 -0.52 1.20
C TYR A 82 -34.41 -1.12 1.63
N THR A 83 -34.45 -1.86 2.74
CA THR A 83 -35.70 -2.42 3.27
C THR A 83 -36.73 -1.31 3.52
N GLY A 84 -37.92 -1.43 2.93
CA GLY A 84 -39.00 -0.45 3.06
C GLY A 84 -38.99 0.69 2.03
N TYR A 85 -38.03 0.71 1.09
CA TYR A 85 -38.08 1.63 -0.05
C TYR A 85 -39.12 1.17 -1.08
N PRO A 86 -40.00 2.07 -1.56
CA PRO A 86 -41.02 1.72 -2.55
C PRO A 86 -40.40 1.49 -3.93
N ASN A 87 -41.09 0.72 -4.77
CA ASN A 87 -40.78 0.56 -6.21
C ASN A 87 -39.45 -0.13 -6.55
N LEU A 88 -38.91 -0.98 -5.66
CA LEU A 88 -37.78 -1.86 -5.96
C LEU A 88 -38.30 -3.28 -6.21
N VAL A 89 -38.26 -3.74 -7.46
CA VAL A 89 -38.90 -5.00 -7.88
C VAL A 89 -37.87 -6.07 -8.20
N ASN A 90 -36.76 -5.69 -8.82
CA ASN A 90 -35.71 -6.61 -9.26
C ASN A 90 -34.31 -6.11 -8.87
N GLU A 91 -33.29 -6.97 -9.05
CA GLU A 91 -31.90 -6.67 -8.68
C GLU A 91 -31.33 -5.42 -9.34
N LEU A 92 -31.71 -5.15 -10.60
CA LEU A 92 -31.20 -3.99 -11.32
C LEU A 92 -31.72 -2.69 -10.70
N ASP A 93 -32.92 -2.70 -10.12
CA ASP A 93 -33.48 -1.53 -9.44
C ASP A 93 -32.64 -1.17 -8.20
N TYR A 94 -32.28 -2.18 -7.39
CA TYR A 94 -31.41 -2.00 -6.22
C TYR A 94 -30.02 -1.51 -6.60
N VAL A 95 -29.40 -2.12 -7.61
CA VAL A 95 -28.06 -1.72 -8.10
C VAL A 95 -28.07 -0.28 -8.61
N ARG A 96 -29.09 0.10 -9.39
CA ARG A 96 -29.25 1.47 -9.91
C ARG A 96 -29.46 2.48 -8.80
N LEU A 97 -30.36 2.21 -7.85
CA LEU A 97 -30.62 3.11 -6.74
C LEU A 97 -29.38 3.29 -5.86
N TYR A 98 -28.73 2.19 -5.47
CA TYR A 98 -27.50 2.25 -4.69
C TYR A 98 -26.41 3.08 -5.36
N THR A 99 -26.18 2.85 -6.65
CA THR A 99 -25.17 3.56 -7.41
C THR A 99 -25.50 5.05 -7.50
N LYS A 100 -26.77 5.39 -7.75
CA LYS A 100 -27.25 6.77 -7.78
C LYS A 100 -27.08 7.46 -6.41
N ASP A 101 -27.42 6.80 -5.32
CA ASP A 101 -27.31 7.38 -3.98
C ASP A 101 -25.85 7.63 -3.57
N ILE A 102 -24.94 6.72 -3.96
CA ILE A 102 -23.49 6.95 -3.80
C ILE A 102 -23.04 8.19 -4.58
N GLN A 103 -23.48 8.35 -5.83
CA GLN A 103 -23.13 9.53 -6.63
C GLN A 103 -23.71 10.81 -6.05
N CYS A 104 -24.99 10.81 -5.63
CA CYS A 104 -25.66 11.96 -5.03
C CYS A 104 -25.02 12.42 -3.71
N LEU A 105 -24.34 11.52 -3.00
CA LEU A 105 -23.62 11.86 -1.76
C LEU A 105 -22.34 12.67 -2.02
N ILE A 106 -21.75 12.54 -3.21
CA ILE A 106 -20.45 13.11 -3.55
C ILE A 106 -20.65 14.44 -4.27
N SER A 107 -20.10 15.50 -3.69
CA SER A 107 -19.98 16.81 -4.35
C SER A 107 -18.53 17.01 -4.81
N VAL A 108 -18.33 17.30 -6.09
CA VAL A 108 -16.99 17.58 -6.63
C VAL A 108 -16.69 19.08 -6.58
N SER A 109 -15.44 19.45 -6.35
CA SER A 109 -14.97 20.84 -6.35
C SER A 109 -13.51 20.91 -6.78
N ASP A 110 -13.15 21.98 -7.49
CA ASP A 110 -11.77 22.34 -7.84
C ASP A 110 -11.18 23.43 -6.92
N THR A 111 -11.96 23.85 -5.91
CA THR A 111 -11.59 24.91 -4.97
C THR A 111 -11.51 24.41 -3.52
N LEU A 112 -10.58 24.98 -2.75
CA LEU A 112 -10.43 24.68 -1.32
C LEU A 112 -11.54 25.30 -0.48
N GLU A 113 -12.24 26.31 -0.98
CA GLU A 113 -13.35 26.97 -0.30
C GLU A 113 -14.44 25.97 0.12
N SER A 114 -14.60 24.88 -0.64
CA SER A 114 -15.49 23.77 -0.31
C SER A 114 -15.15 23.03 0.99
N THR A 115 -13.90 23.12 1.50
CA THR A 115 -13.48 22.47 2.75
C THR A 115 -13.79 23.29 3.99
N HIS A 116 -14.13 24.58 3.88
CA HIS A 116 -14.14 25.48 5.05
C HIS A 116 -15.12 25.06 6.16
N ASN A 117 -16.20 24.36 5.80
CA ASN A 117 -17.19 23.81 6.73
C ASN A 117 -17.05 22.30 6.94
N SER A 118 -15.97 21.68 6.45
CA SER A 118 -15.70 20.26 6.70
C SER A 118 -15.11 20.09 8.08
N GLU A 119 -15.66 19.19 8.88
CA GLU A 119 -15.15 18.88 10.22
C GLU A 119 -14.01 17.83 10.14
N LEU A 120 -13.96 17.07 9.05
CA LEU A 120 -12.88 16.14 8.74
C LEU A 120 -12.36 16.37 7.31
N VAL A 121 -11.04 16.50 7.17
CA VAL A 121 -10.36 16.64 5.88
C VAL A 121 -9.34 15.53 5.72
N PHE A 122 -9.52 14.71 4.68
CA PHE A 122 -8.60 13.64 4.31
C PHE A 122 -7.70 14.09 3.17
N GLU A 123 -6.41 14.19 3.42
CA GLU A 123 -5.39 14.59 2.46
C GLU A 123 -4.80 13.37 1.74
N ALA A 124 -4.88 13.34 0.40
CA ALA A 124 -4.27 12.34 -0.47
C ALA A 124 -3.67 12.96 -1.76
N VAL A 125 -3.08 14.15 -1.63
CA VAL A 125 -2.38 14.88 -2.70
C VAL A 125 -0.95 14.36 -2.90
N ALA A 126 -0.25 14.91 -3.89
CA ALA A 126 1.13 14.56 -4.22
C ALA A 126 2.07 14.61 -2.99
N GLU A 127 3.06 13.72 -2.98
CA GLU A 127 4.00 13.53 -1.87
C GLU A 127 5.04 14.66 -1.80
N ASN A 128 4.60 15.85 -1.38
CA ASN A 128 5.42 17.04 -1.24
C ASN A 128 5.08 17.76 0.06
N VAL A 129 6.06 17.91 0.95
CA VAL A 129 5.88 18.51 2.29
C VAL A 129 5.28 19.91 2.18
N ASN A 130 5.89 20.79 1.38
CA ASN A 130 5.44 22.18 1.21
C ASN A 130 4.01 22.29 0.67
N LEU A 131 3.63 21.43 -0.28
CA LEU A 131 2.28 21.41 -0.81
C LEU A 131 1.28 21.02 0.28
N LYS A 132 1.52 19.89 0.96
CA LYS A 132 0.64 19.38 2.01
C LYS A 132 0.49 20.41 3.13
N THR A 133 1.59 20.98 3.62
CA THR A 133 1.56 21.92 4.76
C THR A 133 0.86 23.23 4.42
N ARG A 134 1.09 23.79 3.22
CA ARG A 134 0.36 24.98 2.75
C ARG A 134 -1.13 24.73 2.59
N LEU A 135 -1.52 23.58 2.04
CA LEU A 135 -2.93 23.21 1.87
C LEU A 135 -3.61 23.12 3.23
N LEU A 136 -3.08 22.31 4.16
CA LEU A 136 -3.68 22.13 5.48
C LEU A 136 -3.73 23.44 6.26
N GLN A 137 -2.66 24.25 6.23
CA GLN A 137 -2.65 25.56 6.88
C GLN A 137 -3.70 26.52 6.28
N SER A 138 -3.85 26.53 4.96
CA SER A 138 -4.85 27.40 4.30
C SER A 138 -6.27 27.00 4.68
N ILE A 139 -6.54 25.70 4.74
CA ILE A 139 -7.84 25.17 5.15
C ILE A 139 -8.11 25.53 6.61
N ASP A 140 -7.12 25.33 7.49
CA ASP A 140 -7.25 25.62 8.91
C ASP A 140 -7.58 27.09 9.19
N LYS A 141 -6.83 28.01 8.57
CA LYS A 141 -7.02 29.46 8.72
C LYS A 141 -8.38 29.96 8.28
N LYS A 142 -8.99 29.32 7.29
CA LYS A 142 -10.27 29.73 6.71
C LYS A 142 -11.46 28.91 7.22
N SER A 143 -11.20 27.84 7.97
CA SER A 143 -12.28 26.99 8.47
C SER A 143 -13.02 27.65 9.63
N SER A 144 -14.35 27.48 9.63
CA SER A 144 -15.23 27.94 10.70
C SER A 144 -15.38 26.92 11.85
N VAL A 145 -14.87 25.69 11.66
CA VAL A 145 -15.15 24.53 12.53
C VAL A 145 -13.92 23.82 13.09
N CYS A 146 -12.71 24.34 12.86
CA CYS A 146 -11.45 23.80 13.40
C CYS A 146 -11.28 22.28 13.12
N PRO A 147 -11.05 21.90 11.86
CA PRO A 147 -11.21 20.52 11.41
C PRO A 147 -10.14 19.57 11.97
N PHE A 148 -10.46 18.28 11.96
CA PHE A 148 -9.46 17.24 12.02
C PHE A 148 -8.90 16.90 10.64
N PHE A 149 -7.65 16.50 10.62
CA PHE A 149 -6.92 16.15 9.41
C PHE A 149 -6.45 14.71 9.45
N PHE A 150 -6.80 13.97 8.41
CA PHE A 150 -6.17 12.70 8.06
C PHE A 150 -5.23 12.93 6.88
N THR A 151 -4.11 12.23 6.85
CA THR A 151 -3.21 12.25 5.68
C THR A 151 -2.84 10.82 5.27
N ASN A 152 -2.91 10.56 3.96
CA ASN A 152 -2.43 9.35 3.32
C ASN A 152 -0.96 9.46 2.88
N THR A 153 -0.20 10.43 3.41
CA THR A 153 1.25 10.51 3.16
C THR A 153 1.88 9.12 3.31
N SER A 154 2.79 8.77 2.41
CA SER A 154 3.43 7.45 2.37
C SER A 154 4.78 7.43 3.07
N SER A 155 5.36 8.60 3.31
CA SER A 155 6.75 8.71 3.73
C SER A 155 7.07 9.91 4.61
N ILE A 156 6.31 10.99 4.52
CA ILE A 156 6.60 12.21 5.29
C ILE A 156 6.15 12.01 6.74
N PRO A 157 7.01 12.27 7.75
CA PRO A 157 6.62 12.26 9.15
C PRO A 157 5.46 13.22 9.43
N ILE A 158 4.46 12.74 10.16
CA ILE A 158 3.25 13.47 10.54
C ILE A 158 3.61 14.69 11.41
N SER A 159 4.59 14.58 12.31
CA SER A 159 5.06 15.72 13.11
C SER A 159 5.67 16.85 12.28
N THR A 160 6.25 16.54 11.12
CA THR A 160 6.74 17.57 10.19
C THR A 160 5.57 18.35 9.61
N ILE A 161 4.55 17.63 9.13
CA ILE A 161 3.34 18.25 8.57
C ILE A 161 2.60 19.06 9.64
N GLU A 162 2.42 18.48 10.83
CA GLU A 162 1.78 19.13 11.99
C GLU A 162 2.43 20.47 12.32
N LYS A 163 3.76 20.47 12.46
CA LYS A 163 4.54 21.65 12.85
C LYS A 163 4.48 22.74 11.79
N GLU A 164 4.67 22.39 10.53
CA GLU A 164 4.69 23.37 9.44
C GLU A 164 3.30 23.92 9.11
N ALA A 165 2.26 23.09 9.23
CA ALA A 165 0.88 23.52 9.02
C ALA A 165 0.31 24.31 10.21
N ASN A 166 0.90 24.16 11.41
CA ASN A 166 0.46 24.78 12.67
C ASN A 166 -0.96 24.34 13.09
N ILE A 167 -1.20 23.03 13.13
CA ILE A 167 -2.52 22.42 13.38
C ILE A 167 -2.62 21.65 14.71
N GLU A 168 -1.63 21.82 15.60
CA GLU A 168 -1.70 21.53 17.05
C GLU A 168 -2.40 20.21 17.46
N GLY A 169 -1.90 19.05 17.01
CA GLY A 169 -2.44 17.75 17.41
C GLY A 169 -3.68 17.29 16.65
N ARG A 170 -4.23 18.12 15.75
CA ARG A 170 -5.41 17.79 14.92
C ARG A 170 -5.08 17.03 13.64
N ILE A 171 -3.91 16.39 13.56
CA ILE A 171 -3.51 15.56 12.42
C ILE A 171 -3.08 14.17 12.85
N ILE A 172 -3.46 13.17 12.05
CA ILE A 172 -3.02 11.79 12.18
C ILE A 172 -2.78 11.17 10.79
N GLY A 173 -1.78 10.31 10.69
CA GLY A 173 -1.53 9.51 9.49
C GLY A 173 -2.51 8.34 9.41
N MET A 174 -3.19 8.20 8.28
CA MET A 174 -4.02 7.06 7.92
C MET A 174 -3.57 6.54 6.57
N HIS A 175 -2.48 5.77 6.58
CA HIS A 175 -1.79 5.34 5.37
C HIS A 175 -2.44 4.06 4.81
N PHE A 176 -3.29 4.25 3.80
CA PHE A 176 -3.88 3.16 3.03
C PHE A 176 -2.89 2.60 2.02
N TYR A 177 -3.00 1.31 1.76
CA TYR A 177 -2.24 0.62 0.73
C TYR A 177 -3.04 0.56 -0.59
N ASN A 178 -2.34 0.62 -1.72
CA ASN A 178 -2.96 0.61 -3.04
C ASN A 178 -3.38 -0.82 -3.47
N PRO A 179 -4.61 -1.03 -3.97
CA PRO A 179 -5.76 -0.12 -3.98
C PRO A 179 -6.48 -0.06 -2.61
N PRO A 180 -6.87 1.13 -2.11
CA PRO A 180 -7.51 1.25 -0.80
C PRO A 180 -8.75 0.36 -0.60
N PRO A 181 -9.67 0.19 -1.57
CA PRO A 181 -10.85 -0.65 -1.35
C PRO A 181 -10.56 -2.15 -1.24
N VAL A 182 -9.37 -2.59 -1.66
CA VAL A 182 -8.99 -4.01 -1.75
C VAL A 182 -8.05 -4.39 -0.60
N GLN A 183 -7.09 -3.52 -0.29
CA GLN A 183 -6.09 -3.79 0.75
C GLN A 183 -6.73 -3.80 2.14
N LYS A 184 -6.35 -4.76 2.98
CA LYS A 184 -6.89 -4.87 4.35
C LYS A 184 -6.11 -4.01 5.35
N LEU A 185 -4.82 -3.83 5.10
CA LEU A 185 -3.94 -3.07 5.97
C LEU A 185 -4.26 -1.57 5.95
N LEU A 186 -4.19 -0.96 7.13
CA LEU A 186 -4.11 0.48 7.33
C LEU A 186 -3.03 0.75 8.38
N GLU A 187 -2.01 1.52 8.02
CA GLU A 187 -1.05 2.03 9.01
C GLU A 187 -1.60 3.31 9.65
N ILE A 188 -1.64 3.34 10.99
CA ILE A 188 -2.01 4.55 11.76
C ILE A 188 -0.76 5.14 12.40
N ILE A 189 -0.53 6.42 12.17
CA ILE A 189 0.66 7.15 12.63
C ILE A 189 0.24 8.36 13.45
N ARG A 190 0.62 8.36 14.73
CA ARG A 190 0.35 9.47 15.65
C ARG A 190 1.64 10.19 16.03
N THR A 191 1.55 11.50 16.19
CA THR A 191 2.60 12.30 16.83
C THR A 191 2.44 12.23 18.35
N LYS A 192 3.36 12.85 19.08
CA LYS A 192 3.22 13.01 20.54
C LYS A 192 2.08 13.97 20.92
N ASN A 193 1.66 14.82 20.00
CA ASN A 193 0.63 15.84 20.21
C ASN A 193 -0.74 15.41 19.69
N THR A 194 -0.84 14.33 18.91
CA THR A 194 -2.10 13.86 18.33
C THR A 194 -3.15 13.70 19.42
N GLN A 195 -4.29 14.40 19.25
CA GLN A 195 -5.36 14.42 20.23
C GLN A 195 -6.01 13.04 20.39
N THR A 196 -6.35 12.67 21.63
CA THR A 196 -6.91 11.34 21.94
C THR A 196 -8.24 11.06 21.23
N GLU A 197 -9.07 12.09 21.04
CA GLU A 197 -10.32 11.98 20.30
C GLU A 197 -10.08 11.69 18.81
N LEU A 198 -9.02 12.25 18.22
CA LEU A 198 -8.64 11.98 16.84
C LEU A 198 -8.12 10.54 16.65
N VAL A 199 -7.37 10.01 17.62
CA VAL A 199 -6.96 8.60 17.61
C VAL A 199 -8.19 7.70 17.68
N SER A 200 -9.12 8.00 18.59
CA SER A 200 -10.38 7.24 18.74
C SER A 200 -11.23 7.27 17.46
N LEU A 201 -11.26 8.43 16.78
CA LEU A 201 -11.91 8.58 15.47
C LEU A 201 -11.27 7.71 14.41
N ALA A 202 -9.94 7.72 14.31
CA ALA A 202 -9.21 6.95 13.32
C ALA A 202 -9.43 5.44 13.51
N ASP A 203 -9.43 4.96 14.75
CA ASP A 203 -9.74 3.56 15.09
C ASP A 203 -11.18 3.19 14.74
N GLU A 204 -12.15 4.06 15.05
CA GLU A 204 -13.54 3.86 14.66
C GLU A 204 -13.68 3.76 13.15
N ILE A 205 -13.14 4.73 12.40
CA ILE A 205 -13.21 4.74 10.94
C ILE A 205 -12.51 3.51 10.35
N ALA A 206 -11.34 3.11 10.87
CA ALA A 206 -10.64 1.92 10.42
C ALA A 206 -11.50 0.66 10.59
N ARG A 207 -12.12 0.49 11.77
CA ARG A 207 -13.05 -0.62 12.05
C ARG A 207 -14.26 -0.57 11.13
N GLU A 208 -14.87 0.60 10.97
CA GLU A 208 -16.03 0.80 10.11
C GLU A 208 -15.68 0.45 8.65
N LEU A 209 -14.48 0.76 8.18
CA LEU A 209 -13.95 0.42 6.86
C LEU A 209 -13.39 -1.02 6.77
N LYS A 210 -13.51 -1.83 7.84
CA LYS A 210 -13.05 -3.22 7.94
C LYS A 210 -11.54 -3.35 7.66
N LYS A 211 -10.77 -2.39 8.14
CA LYS A 211 -9.31 -2.38 8.06
C LYS A 211 -8.67 -3.06 9.25
N THR A 212 -7.54 -3.71 9.01
CA THR A 212 -6.63 -4.19 10.05
C THR A 212 -5.61 -3.08 10.30
N VAL A 213 -5.69 -2.49 11.50
CA VAL A 213 -4.82 -1.39 11.91
C VAL A 213 -3.49 -1.95 12.39
N ILE A 214 -2.40 -1.35 11.93
CA ILE A 214 -1.08 -1.49 12.54
C ILE A 214 -0.58 -0.09 12.87
N TYR A 215 -0.21 0.12 14.14
CA TYR A 215 0.34 1.38 14.58
C TYR A 215 1.80 1.47 14.17
N ALA A 216 2.19 2.58 13.54
CA ALA A 216 3.58 2.85 13.18
C ALA A 216 4.11 4.08 13.94
N PRO A 217 5.39 4.06 14.34
CA PRO A 217 6.11 5.26 14.79
C PRO A 217 6.10 6.36 13.74
N ASP A 218 6.04 7.61 14.21
CA ASP A 218 6.14 8.78 13.34
C ASP A 218 7.59 8.99 12.85
N CYS A 219 7.91 8.38 11.73
CA CYS A 219 9.23 8.41 11.12
C CYS A 219 9.14 8.24 9.59
N ALA A 220 10.21 8.62 8.89
CA ALA A 220 10.20 8.59 7.43
C ALA A 220 10.02 7.17 6.88
N GLY A 221 9.04 7.00 5.99
CA GLY A 221 8.69 5.70 5.38
C GLY A 221 7.90 4.73 6.27
N PHE A 222 7.59 5.10 7.52
CA PHE A 222 6.87 4.26 8.48
C PHE A 222 7.46 2.83 8.55
N ILE A 223 6.62 1.80 8.71
CA ILE A 223 7.12 0.43 8.77
C ILE A 223 7.17 -0.18 7.37
N GLY A 224 6.09 -0.10 6.59
CA GLY A 224 6.00 -0.82 5.32
C GLY A 224 6.98 -0.35 4.26
N ASN A 225 7.00 0.95 3.94
CA ASN A 225 8.00 1.51 3.03
C ASN A 225 9.40 1.46 3.67
N GLY A 226 9.47 1.57 5.00
CA GLY A 226 10.68 1.36 5.78
C GLY A 226 11.36 0.02 5.50
N GLN A 227 10.61 -1.08 5.47
CA GLN A 227 11.11 -2.41 5.10
C GLN A 227 11.36 -2.50 3.59
N PHE A 228 10.35 -2.18 2.79
CA PHE A 228 10.39 -2.39 1.35
C PHE A 228 11.55 -1.67 0.67
N LEU A 229 11.78 -0.39 0.97
CA LEU A 229 12.81 0.38 0.26
C LEU A 229 14.23 0.07 0.73
N ARG A 230 14.39 -0.46 1.95
CA ARG A 230 15.66 -1.05 2.39
C ARG A 230 15.93 -2.37 1.67
N GLU A 231 14.91 -3.19 1.43
CA GLU A 231 15.04 -4.37 0.57
C GLU A 231 15.37 -3.97 -0.87
N VAL A 232 14.79 -2.89 -1.41
CA VAL A 232 15.14 -2.37 -2.75
C VAL A 232 16.59 -1.91 -2.81
N SER A 233 17.08 -1.13 -1.83
CA SER A 233 18.50 -0.74 -1.77
C SER A 233 19.42 -1.98 -1.74
N TYR A 234 19.09 -2.96 -0.89
CA TYR A 234 19.86 -4.21 -0.83
C TYR A 234 19.85 -4.97 -2.17
N ALA A 235 18.69 -5.04 -2.84
CA ALA A 235 18.58 -5.67 -4.16
C ALA A 235 19.45 -4.96 -5.20
N LEU A 236 19.50 -3.63 -5.18
CA LEU A 236 20.33 -2.84 -6.10
C LEU A 236 21.82 -3.05 -5.84
N ASP A 237 22.27 -3.13 -4.59
CA ASP A 237 23.65 -3.49 -4.25
C ASP A 237 23.99 -4.90 -4.77
N LEU A 238 23.06 -5.84 -4.59
CA LEU A 238 23.23 -7.20 -5.10
C LEU A 238 23.28 -7.26 -6.63
N VAL A 239 22.53 -6.41 -7.34
CA VAL A 239 22.64 -6.25 -8.79
C VAL A 239 24.08 -5.87 -9.16
N HIS A 240 24.70 -4.92 -8.45
CA HIS A 240 26.08 -4.49 -8.75
C HIS A 240 27.07 -5.63 -8.55
N ILE A 241 26.91 -6.43 -7.49
CA ILE A 241 27.77 -7.59 -7.21
C ILE A 241 27.64 -8.63 -8.33
N LEU A 242 26.40 -9.03 -8.64
CA LEU A 242 26.12 -10.09 -9.62
C LEU A 242 26.36 -9.65 -11.07
N SER A 243 26.38 -8.33 -11.34
CA SER A 243 26.58 -7.80 -12.70
C SER A 243 27.91 -8.22 -13.33
N LYS A 244 28.90 -8.59 -12.51
CA LYS A 244 30.19 -9.12 -12.97
C LYS A 244 30.04 -10.43 -13.75
N ASP A 245 29.07 -11.25 -13.34
CA ASP A 245 28.84 -12.59 -13.91
C ASP A 245 27.65 -12.60 -14.88
N TYR A 246 26.60 -11.82 -14.59
CA TYR A 246 25.32 -11.87 -15.32
C TYR A 246 24.99 -10.58 -16.09
N GLY A 247 25.82 -9.54 -15.98
CA GLY A 247 25.48 -8.19 -16.43
C GLY A 247 24.34 -7.56 -15.64
N ILE A 248 24.10 -6.26 -15.84
CA ILE A 248 23.02 -5.53 -15.15
C ILE A 248 21.62 -6.11 -15.48
N PRO A 249 21.23 -6.31 -16.77
CA PRO A 249 19.92 -6.88 -17.10
C PRO A 249 19.71 -8.27 -16.50
N GLY A 250 20.72 -9.15 -16.62
CA GLY A 250 20.63 -10.52 -16.12
C GLY A 250 20.53 -10.58 -14.60
N SER A 251 21.23 -9.68 -13.90
CA SER A 251 21.21 -9.59 -12.43
C SER A 251 19.88 -9.09 -11.90
N ILE A 252 19.29 -8.07 -12.53
CA ILE A 252 17.95 -7.56 -12.19
C ILE A 252 16.90 -8.67 -12.35
N TYR A 253 16.90 -9.35 -13.49
CA TYR A 253 15.96 -10.44 -13.75
C TYR A 253 16.16 -11.59 -12.76
N LEU A 254 17.42 -11.99 -12.51
CA LEU A 254 17.75 -13.04 -11.56
C LEU A 254 17.24 -12.75 -10.15
N ILE A 255 17.53 -11.56 -9.60
CA ILE A 255 17.09 -11.19 -8.25
C ILE A 255 15.56 -11.12 -8.19
N ASN A 256 14.91 -10.63 -9.25
CA ASN A 256 13.45 -10.62 -9.32
C ASN A 256 12.87 -12.04 -9.27
N GLU A 257 13.37 -12.96 -10.09
CA GLU A 257 12.91 -14.35 -10.11
C GLU A 257 13.24 -15.09 -8.81
N VAL A 258 14.41 -14.85 -8.21
CA VAL A 258 14.75 -15.44 -6.89
C VAL A 258 13.78 -14.96 -5.82
N THR A 259 13.50 -13.66 -5.75
CA THR A 259 12.58 -13.11 -4.75
C THR A 259 11.13 -13.54 -5.01
N ARG A 260 10.71 -13.76 -6.26
CA ARG A 260 9.38 -14.27 -6.58
C ARG A 260 9.25 -15.77 -6.32
N GLU A 261 10.08 -16.57 -6.98
CA GLU A 261 9.94 -18.02 -7.07
C GLU A 261 10.57 -18.75 -5.87
N LEU A 262 11.75 -18.32 -5.41
CA LEU A 262 12.46 -19.00 -4.32
C LEU A 262 12.12 -18.46 -2.93
N LEU A 263 11.77 -17.18 -2.83
CA LEU A 263 11.21 -16.61 -1.59
C LEU A 263 9.68 -16.66 -1.54
N LEU A 264 9.04 -17.22 -2.57
CA LEU A 264 7.60 -17.49 -2.64
C LEU A 264 6.76 -16.22 -2.43
N ARG A 265 7.11 -15.15 -3.16
CA ARG A 265 6.41 -13.85 -3.12
C ARG A 265 5.42 -13.74 -4.29
N PRO A 266 4.34 -12.94 -4.17
CA PRO A 266 3.39 -12.73 -5.26
C PRO A 266 4.01 -12.01 -6.47
N MET A 267 5.00 -11.14 -6.22
CA MET A 267 5.79 -10.41 -7.20
C MET A 267 7.24 -10.38 -6.73
N GLY A 268 8.19 -10.43 -7.65
CA GLY A 268 9.59 -10.19 -7.34
C GLY A 268 9.84 -8.73 -6.94
N ILE A 269 10.99 -8.46 -6.31
CA ILE A 269 11.27 -7.13 -5.74
C ILE A 269 11.19 -6.01 -6.78
N PHE A 270 11.71 -6.21 -8.00
CA PHE A 270 11.69 -5.21 -9.06
C PHE A 270 10.33 -5.11 -9.76
N GLU A 271 9.54 -6.19 -9.78
CA GLU A 271 8.13 -6.12 -10.21
C GLU A 271 7.31 -5.25 -9.25
N VAL A 272 7.59 -5.29 -7.95
CA VAL A 272 6.96 -4.39 -6.98
C VAL A 272 7.38 -2.94 -7.24
N VAL A 273 8.66 -2.69 -7.55
CA VAL A 273 9.13 -1.35 -7.94
C VAL A 273 8.42 -0.86 -9.20
N ASP A 274 8.27 -1.69 -10.23
CA ASP A 274 7.50 -1.35 -11.44
C ASP A 274 6.01 -1.17 -11.13
N TYR A 275 5.44 -1.94 -10.23
CA TYR A 275 4.04 -1.79 -9.83
C TYR A 275 3.78 -0.45 -9.12
N VAL A 276 4.65 -0.06 -8.19
CA VAL A 276 4.56 1.19 -7.43
C VAL A 276 4.91 2.39 -8.32
N GLY A 277 5.98 2.24 -9.11
CA GLY A 277 6.57 3.25 -9.96
C GLY A 277 7.94 3.70 -9.44
N VAL A 278 8.94 3.69 -10.33
CA VAL A 278 10.34 4.02 -10.03
C VAL A 278 10.47 5.42 -9.42
N ASN A 279 9.78 6.42 -9.99
CA ASN A 279 9.78 7.79 -9.48
C ASN A 279 9.11 7.93 -8.10
N VAL A 280 8.13 7.08 -7.79
CA VAL A 280 7.46 7.08 -6.49
C VAL A 280 8.40 6.48 -5.45
N CYS A 281 9.06 5.36 -5.76
CA CYS A 281 10.10 4.77 -4.92
C CYS A 281 11.22 5.79 -4.64
N ASP A 282 11.74 6.47 -5.66
CA ASP A 282 12.78 7.50 -5.52
C ASP A 282 12.34 8.69 -4.64
N SER A 283 11.09 9.14 -4.79
CA SER A 283 10.53 10.21 -3.97
C SER A 283 10.51 9.83 -2.49
N ILE A 284 10.09 8.59 -2.17
CA ILE A 284 10.07 8.09 -0.79
C ILE A 284 11.50 7.88 -0.27
N MET A 285 12.37 7.27 -1.08
CA MET A 285 13.78 7.05 -0.76
C MET A 285 14.52 8.36 -0.47
N SER A 286 14.20 9.43 -1.19
CA SER A 286 14.74 10.78 -0.93
C SER A 286 14.34 11.31 0.45
N VAL A 287 13.08 11.14 0.86
CA VAL A 287 12.62 11.51 2.21
C VAL A 287 13.32 10.66 3.27
N MET A 288 13.45 9.36 3.04
CA MET A 288 14.15 8.45 3.94
C MET A 288 15.66 8.77 4.05
N GLN A 289 16.31 9.14 2.94
CA GLN A 289 17.72 9.53 2.93
C GLN A 289 17.99 10.75 3.80
N GLN A 290 17.09 11.74 3.78
CA GLN A 290 17.19 12.93 4.63
C GLN A 290 17.02 12.60 6.12
N ALA A 291 16.10 11.68 6.44
CA ALA A 291 15.84 11.26 7.81
C ALA A 291 16.90 10.29 8.37
N PHE A 292 17.50 9.47 7.51
CA PHE A 292 18.47 8.43 7.85
C PHE A 292 19.75 8.60 7.02
N PRO A 293 20.56 9.65 7.26
CA PRO A 293 21.71 10.00 6.42
C PRO A 293 22.82 8.94 6.41
N ASN A 294 22.84 8.04 7.39
CA ASN A 294 23.81 6.94 7.48
C ASN A 294 23.38 5.67 6.73
N GLU A 295 22.17 5.67 6.15
CA GLU A 295 21.68 4.58 5.32
C GLU A 295 21.78 4.97 3.84
N ALA A 296 21.92 3.98 2.96
CA ALA A 296 22.07 4.20 1.53
C ALA A 296 20.73 4.00 0.81
N PHE A 297 20.09 5.11 0.44
CA PHE A 297 18.89 5.12 -0.40
C PHE A 297 19.15 5.70 -1.79
N ASN A 298 20.25 6.44 -1.96
CA ASN A 298 20.67 6.98 -3.25
C ASN A 298 21.26 5.87 -4.14
N ASN A 299 20.58 5.52 -5.24
CA ASN A 299 21.00 4.47 -6.16
C ASN A 299 21.10 5.01 -7.60
N SER A 300 22.25 4.84 -8.24
CA SER A 300 22.49 5.36 -9.61
C SER A 300 21.54 4.75 -10.64
N LEU A 301 21.31 3.44 -10.59
CA LEU A 301 20.39 2.75 -11.51
C LEU A 301 18.96 3.31 -11.44
N LEU A 302 18.48 3.64 -10.24
CA LEU A 302 17.16 4.21 -10.05
C LEU A 302 17.04 5.58 -10.73
N LEU A 303 18.07 6.43 -10.57
CA LEU A 303 18.16 7.74 -11.21
C LEU A 303 18.27 7.63 -12.73
N GLU A 304 19.07 6.69 -13.23
CA GLU A 304 19.22 6.42 -14.67
C GLU A 304 17.88 6.02 -15.31
N TRP A 305 17.10 5.15 -14.67
CA TRP A 305 15.76 4.79 -15.14
C TRP A 305 14.82 5.99 -15.19
N ILE A 306 14.81 6.84 -14.16
CA ILE A 306 13.97 8.05 -14.13
C ILE A 306 14.37 9.00 -15.26
N GLN A 307 15.67 9.24 -15.45
CA GLN A 307 16.19 10.10 -16.53
C GLN A 307 15.85 9.55 -17.92
N ALA A 308 15.78 8.23 -18.07
CA ALA A 308 15.37 7.56 -19.30
C ALA A 308 13.84 7.49 -19.49
N GLY A 309 13.03 8.00 -18.57
CA GLY A 309 11.56 7.92 -18.63
C GLY A 309 11.02 6.52 -18.33
N VAL A 310 11.82 5.67 -17.71
CA VAL A 310 11.49 4.30 -17.32
C VAL A 310 10.87 4.33 -15.93
N LEU A 311 9.54 4.50 -15.90
CA LEU A 311 8.84 4.81 -14.65
C LEU A 311 8.00 3.66 -14.11
N GLY A 312 7.54 2.72 -14.94
CA GLY A 312 6.56 1.73 -14.53
C GLY A 312 5.23 2.37 -14.10
N GLY A 313 4.75 1.99 -12.93
CA GLY A 313 3.45 2.31 -12.37
C GLY A 313 2.31 1.52 -13.03
N GLN A 314 1.07 1.89 -12.72
CA GLN A 314 -0.13 1.24 -13.29
C GLN A 314 -0.91 2.16 -14.23
N ASP A 315 -1.59 1.58 -15.22
CA ASP A 315 -2.58 2.26 -16.06
C ASP A 315 -3.91 2.55 -15.33
N THR A 316 -4.90 3.08 -16.06
CA THR A 316 -6.21 3.43 -15.51
C THR A 316 -7.01 2.20 -15.05
N LYS A 317 -6.71 1.02 -15.60
CA LYS A 317 -7.33 -0.27 -15.27
C LYS A 317 -6.57 -1.04 -14.18
N GLY A 318 -5.43 -0.52 -13.72
CA GLY A 318 -4.59 -1.13 -12.68
C GLY A 318 -3.55 -2.12 -13.21
N LYS A 319 -3.36 -2.23 -14.54
CA LYS A 319 -2.31 -3.06 -15.12
C LYS A 319 -0.95 -2.37 -14.99
N THR A 320 0.08 -3.09 -14.57
CA THR A 320 1.46 -2.60 -14.55
C THR A 320 1.91 -2.20 -15.94
N LYS A 321 2.48 -1.00 -16.06
CA LYS A 321 3.09 -0.44 -17.26
C LYS A 321 4.55 -0.88 -17.34
N ASN A 322 5.12 -0.78 -18.54
CA ASN A 322 6.55 -0.99 -18.70
C ASN A 322 7.35 -0.02 -17.83
N GLY A 323 8.32 -0.57 -17.12
CA GLY A 323 9.29 0.13 -16.31
C GLY A 323 10.64 -0.56 -16.49
N ILE A 324 11.27 -0.96 -15.40
CA ILE A 324 12.48 -1.80 -15.39
C ILE A 324 12.27 -3.02 -16.30
N PHE A 325 11.06 -3.60 -16.28
CA PHE A 325 10.63 -4.67 -17.16
C PHE A 325 9.75 -4.20 -18.32
N LYS A 326 9.84 -4.93 -19.44
CA LYS A 326 8.85 -4.92 -20.51
C LYS A 326 7.82 -6.00 -20.25
N TYR A 327 6.55 -5.62 -20.25
CA TYR A 327 5.42 -6.52 -20.05
C TYR A 327 4.65 -6.75 -21.34
N GLU A 328 4.53 -8.01 -21.77
CA GLU A 328 3.64 -8.43 -22.85
C GLU A 328 2.67 -9.47 -22.30
N GLU A 329 1.37 -9.24 -22.46
CA GLU A 329 0.31 -10.10 -21.89
C GLU A 329 0.44 -10.38 -20.37
N GLY A 330 1.14 -9.50 -19.64
CA GLY A 330 1.39 -9.65 -18.20
C GLY A 330 2.63 -10.47 -17.84
N GLN A 331 3.41 -10.92 -18.83
CA GLN A 331 4.68 -11.60 -18.64
C GLN A 331 5.86 -10.66 -18.89
N ILE A 332 6.95 -10.86 -18.14
CA ILE A 332 8.21 -10.17 -18.35
C ILE A 332 8.87 -10.72 -19.62
N THR A 333 9.17 -9.84 -20.57
CA THR A 333 9.80 -10.19 -21.86
C THR A 333 11.15 -9.54 -22.06
N GLY A 334 11.51 -8.57 -21.22
CA GLY A 334 12.83 -7.95 -21.26
C GLY A 334 13.10 -7.02 -20.09
N VAL A 335 14.37 -6.69 -19.90
CA VAL A 335 14.87 -5.75 -18.87
C VAL A 335 15.49 -4.54 -19.54
N PHE A 336 15.11 -3.35 -19.09
CA PHE A 336 15.66 -2.10 -19.58
C PHE A 336 17.12 -1.93 -19.14
N ASP A 337 17.98 -1.60 -20.10
CA ASP A 337 19.34 -1.13 -19.83
C ASP A 337 19.75 -0.09 -20.86
N LYS A 338 20.20 1.07 -20.36
CA LYS A 338 20.62 2.28 -21.09
C LYS A 338 19.59 2.88 -22.04
N ALA A 339 19.26 2.17 -23.11
CA ALA A 339 18.42 2.68 -24.21
C ALA A 339 17.40 1.67 -24.76
N LYS A 340 17.47 0.40 -24.36
CA LYS A 340 16.59 -0.65 -24.90
C LYS A 340 16.25 -1.72 -23.86
N TYR A 341 15.18 -2.46 -24.13
CA TYR A 341 14.89 -3.69 -23.43
C TYR A 341 15.70 -4.84 -24.00
N ASN A 342 16.44 -5.53 -23.15
CA ASN A 342 17.18 -6.74 -23.47
C ASN A 342 16.27 -7.94 -23.17
N PRO A 343 16.10 -8.89 -24.11
CA PRO A 343 15.26 -10.07 -23.90
C PRO A 343 15.69 -10.85 -22.66
N THR A 344 14.71 -11.40 -21.94
CA THR A 344 14.94 -12.31 -20.82
C THR A 344 14.66 -13.74 -21.26
N GLU A 345 15.52 -14.68 -20.85
CA GLU A 345 15.26 -16.11 -20.96
C GLU A 345 14.75 -16.64 -19.62
N ILE A 346 13.80 -17.59 -19.67
CA ILE A 346 13.23 -18.18 -18.46
C ILE A 346 14.34 -18.85 -17.66
N LEU A 347 14.51 -18.44 -16.40
CA LEU A 347 15.49 -19.02 -15.51
C LEU A 347 15.07 -20.42 -15.05
N SER A 348 15.99 -21.37 -15.15
CA SER A 348 15.83 -22.72 -14.60
C SER A 348 16.54 -22.85 -13.26
N PHE A 349 15.78 -23.06 -12.19
CA PHE A 349 16.31 -23.29 -10.84
C PHE A 349 16.79 -24.73 -10.61
N GLY A 350 16.93 -25.54 -11.66
CA GLY A 350 17.37 -26.93 -11.56
C GLY A 350 16.43 -27.78 -10.69
N ASN A 351 16.99 -28.51 -9.73
CA ASN A 351 16.28 -29.49 -8.90
C ASN A 351 15.55 -28.89 -7.67
N ILE A 352 15.46 -27.57 -7.55
CA ILE A 352 14.71 -26.93 -6.47
C ILE A 352 13.22 -27.21 -6.66
N ALA A 353 12.54 -27.62 -5.58
CA ALA A 353 11.12 -27.92 -5.60
C ALA A 353 10.32 -26.68 -6.04
N ARG A 354 9.42 -26.86 -7.02
CA ARG A 354 8.54 -25.79 -7.49
C ARG A 354 7.31 -25.71 -6.58
N LEU A 355 7.28 -24.70 -5.72
CA LEU A 355 6.08 -24.27 -5.01
C LEU A 355 5.69 -22.90 -5.54
N SER A 356 4.39 -22.62 -5.63
CA SER A 356 3.92 -21.30 -6.02
C SER A 356 3.28 -20.57 -4.85
N TRP A 357 3.42 -19.25 -4.82
CA TRP A 357 2.74 -18.39 -3.85
C TRP A 357 1.22 -18.61 -3.86
N LYS A 358 0.63 -18.80 -5.04
CA LYS A 358 -0.82 -18.96 -5.22
C LYS A 358 -1.34 -20.22 -4.54
N ASP A 359 -0.62 -21.33 -4.69
CA ASP A 359 -1.01 -22.62 -4.11
C ASP A 359 -0.88 -22.60 -2.59
N LEU A 360 0.16 -21.95 -2.07
CA LEU A 360 0.44 -21.89 -0.64
C LEU A 360 -0.43 -20.89 0.12
N LYS A 361 -0.96 -19.84 -0.52
CA LYS A 361 -1.76 -18.79 0.16
C LYS A 361 -2.97 -19.36 0.93
N SER A 362 -3.51 -20.49 0.48
CA SER A 362 -4.66 -21.16 1.10
C SER A 362 -4.29 -22.46 1.84
N ASP A 363 -2.99 -22.77 1.98
CA ASP A 363 -2.51 -23.95 2.71
C ASP A 363 -2.71 -23.77 4.22
N LYS A 364 -3.54 -24.62 4.83
CA LYS A 364 -3.79 -24.62 6.29
C LYS A 364 -2.55 -25.02 7.11
N SER A 365 -1.59 -25.67 6.46
CA SER A 365 -0.34 -26.21 7.00
C SER A 365 0.88 -25.37 6.61
N ILE A 366 0.68 -24.17 6.06
CA ILE A 366 1.73 -23.34 5.42
C ILE A 366 3.02 -23.21 6.24
N LYS A 367 2.93 -23.05 7.58
CA LYS A 367 4.11 -22.94 8.45
C LYS A 367 5.01 -24.18 8.37
N LYS A 368 4.43 -25.39 8.36
CA LYS A 368 5.18 -26.66 8.23
C LYS A 368 5.77 -26.77 6.82
N THR A 369 4.99 -26.46 5.80
CA THR A 369 5.40 -26.48 4.40
C THR A 369 6.60 -25.56 4.15
N LEU A 370 6.54 -24.31 4.62
CA LEU A 370 7.63 -23.33 4.50
C LEU A 370 8.88 -23.78 5.26
N LYS A 371 8.74 -24.30 6.48
CA LYS A 371 9.89 -24.81 7.26
C LYS A 371 10.64 -25.91 6.49
N HIS A 372 9.92 -26.88 5.94
CA HIS A 372 10.51 -27.96 5.15
C HIS A 372 11.15 -27.44 3.85
N TYR A 373 10.45 -26.53 3.15
CA TYR A 373 10.94 -25.93 1.92
C TYR A 373 12.27 -25.18 2.12
N PHE A 374 12.36 -24.28 3.11
CA PHE A 374 13.58 -23.51 3.36
C PHE A 374 14.72 -24.39 3.89
N SER A 375 14.43 -25.42 4.69
CA SER A 375 15.43 -26.42 5.10
C SER A 375 16.06 -27.14 3.89
N ARG A 376 15.23 -27.55 2.92
CA ARG A 376 15.73 -28.10 1.64
C ARG A 376 16.49 -27.08 0.81
N LEU A 377 16.09 -25.82 0.84
CA LEU A 377 16.77 -24.75 0.12
C LEU A 377 18.21 -24.57 0.64
N HIS A 378 18.40 -24.53 1.96
CA HIS A 378 19.73 -24.49 2.60
C HIS A 378 20.64 -25.64 2.18
N THR A 379 20.10 -26.84 1.99
CA THR A 379 20.90 -28.06 1.71
C THR A 379 21.11 -28.34 0.22
N SER A 380 20.47 -27.58 -0.67
CA SER A 380 20.42 -27.87 -2.11
C SER A 380 21.74 -27.66 -2.88
N LYS A 381 22.74 -27.01 -2.27
CA LYS A 381 24.02 -26.61 -2.92
C LYS A 381 23.85 -25.90 -4.27
N ASN A 382 22.67 -25.31 -4.50
CA ASN A 382 22.33 -24.61 -5.73
C ASN A 382 22.70 -23.12 -5.59
N PRO A 383 23.42 -22.51 -6.54
CA PRO A 383 23.82 -21.10 -6.43
C PRO A 383 22.63 -20.12 -6.26
N PHE A 384 21.49 -20.40 -6.89
CA PHE A 384 20.30 -19.56 -6.74
C PHE A 384 19.64 -19.73 -5.37
N ALA A 385 19.73 -20.92 -4.77
CA ALA A 385 19.29 -21.15 -3.40
C ALA A 385 20.16 -20.36 -2.41
N GLU A 386 21.48 -20.29 -2.64
CA GLU A 386 22.39 -19.49 -1.82
C GLU A 386 22.03 -18.00 -1.88
N ILE A 387 21.77 -17.46 -3.08
CA ILE A 387 21.27 -16.10 -3.26
C ILE A 387 19.95 -15.89 -2.52
N ALA A 388 18.99 -16.82 -2.65
CA ALA A 388 17.71 -16.74 -1.96
C ALA A 388 17.87 -16.70 -0.43
N ILE A 389 18.66 -17.61 0.14
CA ILE A 389 18.93 -17.65 1.58
C ILE A 389 19.63 -16.38 2.04
N GLN A 390 20.62 -15.88 1.30
CA GLN A 390 21.32 -14.64 1.63
C GLN A 390 20.37 -13.44 1.60
N TYR A 391 19.53 -13.33 0.57
CA TYR A 391 18.53 -12.28 0.46
C TYR A 391 17.50 -12.36 1.60
N GLY A 392 17.05 -13.57 1.94
CA GLY A 392 16.15 -13.81 3.08
C GLY A 392 16.75 -13.40 4.42
N LYS A 393 18.04 -13.69 4.65
CA LYS A 393 18.79 -13.20 5.83
C LYS A 393 18.85 -11.68 5.87
N ALA A 394 19.10 -11.03 4.74
CA ALA A 394 19.10 -9.57 4.66
C ALA A 394 17.72 -8.97 4.99
N CYS A 395 16.64 -9.53 4.44
CA CYS A 395 15.28 -9.11 4.77
C CYS A 395 14.99 -9.20 6.27
N ASN A 396 15.41 -10.30 6.89
CA ASN A 396 15.27 -10.53 8.32
C ASN A 396 16.05 -9.48 9.12
N SER A 397 17.33 -9.28 8.81
CA SER A 397 18.18 -8.27 9.47
C SER A 397 17.60 -6.87 9.36
N ILE A 398 17.12 -6.48 8.17
CA ILE A 398 16.45 -5.19 7.95
C ILE A 398 15.23 -5.07 8.89
N GLY A 399 14.39 -6.10 8.95
CA GLY A 399 13.20 -6.10 9.80
C GLY A 399 13.52 -6.03 11.29
N GLU A 400 14.56 -6.71 11.75
CA GLU A 400 15.05 -6.60 13.13
C GLU A 400 15.61 -5.20 13.43
N GLU A 401 16.36 -4.62 12.49
CA GLU A 401 16.89 -3.27 12.60
C GLU A 401 15.79 -2.21 12.71
N LEU A 402 14.65 -2.37 12.03
CA LEU A 402 13.52 -1.44 12.17
C LEU A 402 13.04 -1.36 13.62
N VAL A 403 13.03 -2.48 14.34
CA VAL A 403 12.65 -2.51 15.76
C VAL A 403 13.73 -1.87 16.62
N VAL A 404 15.00 -2.19 16.38
CA VAL A 404 16.14 -1.61 17.12
C VAL A 404 16.19 -0.08 16.95
N LYS A 405 15.93 0.40 15.73
CA LYS A 405 15.89 1.82 15.36
C LYS A 405 14.58 2.52 15.77
N LYS A 406 13.62 1.79 16.36
CA LYS A 406 12.29 2.29 16.76
C LYS A 406 11.47 2.84 15.58
N ILE A 407 11.69 2.30 14.39
CA ILE A 407 10.89 2.51 13.18
C ILE A 407 9.68 1.56 13.19
N ALA A 408 9.75 0.46 13.94
CA ALA A 408 8.62 -0.39 14.29
C ALA A 408 8.55 -0.59 15.82
N PHE A 409 7.36 -0.82 16.38
CA PHE A 409 7.21 -1.11 17.81
C PHE A 409 7.59 -2.56 18.15
N SER A 410 7.35 -3.49 17.24
CA SER A 410 7.66 -4.90 17.42
C SER A 410 8.00 -5.62 16.11
N LYS A 411 8.61 -6.80 16.23
CA LYS A 411 8.84 -7.72 15.11
C LYS A 411 7.52 -8.17 14.47
N ASN A 412 6.45 -8.26 15.27
CA ASN A 412 5.14 -8.65 14.78
C ASN A 412 4.55 -7.58 13.84
N ASP A 413 4.70 -6.30 14.16
CA ASP A 413 4.19 -5.21 13.31
C ASP A 413 4.84 -5.24 11.92
N VAL A 414 6.17 -5.44 11.86
CA VAL A 414 6.89 -5.61 10.59
C VAL A 414 6.35 -6.83 9.82
N ASN A 415 6.18 -7.95 10.50
CA ASN A 415 5.68 -9.18 9.89
C ASN A 415 4.24 -9.05 9.36
N GLU A 416 3.33 -8.48 10.14
CA GLU A 416 1.94 -8.28 9.74
C GLU A 416 1.82 -7.29 8.59
N ILE A 417 2.62 -6.21 8.56
CA ILE A 417 2.61 -5.27 7.45
C ILE A 417 3.05 -5.93 6.14
N MET A 418 4.12 -6.73 6.16
CA MET A 418 4.59 -7.40 4.95
C MET A 418 3.61 -8.49 4.47
N THR A 419 2.91 -9.15 5.39
CA THR A 419 1.92 -10.19 5.03
C THR A 419 0.56 -9.62 4.61
N LEU A 420 0.13 -8.48 5.16
CA LEU A 420 -1.17 -7.87 4.84
C LEU A 420 -1.08 -6.85 3.69
N GLY A 421 0.00 -6.05 3.64
CA GLY A 421 0.20 -4.99 2.65
C GLY A 421 0.87 -5.48 1.37
N PHE A 422 1.94 -6.28 1.51
CA PHE A 422 2.71 -6.84 0.39
C PHE A 422 2.31 -8.28 0.04
N HIS A 423 1.37 -8.86 0.80
CA HIS A 423 0.85 -10.22 0.59
C HIS A 423 1.92 -11.31 0.64
N HIS A 424 3.02 -11.09 1.36
CA HIS A 424 3.99 -12.16 1.63
C HIS A 424 3.32 -13.31 2.39
N LEU A 425 3.76 -14.55 2.16
CA LEU A 425 3.25 -15.72 2.89
C LEU A 425 3.71 -15.76 4.35
N TYR A 426 4.80 -15.05 4.65
CA TYR A 426 5.43 -14.96 5.95
C TYR A 426 6.08 -13.58 6.11
N GLY A 427 6.23 -13.13 7.35
CA GLY A 427 6.93 -11.88 7.65
C GLY A 427 8.45 -12.04 7.58
N PRO A 428 9.21 -10.97 7.31
CA PRO A 428 10.66 -11.04 7.12
C PRO A 428 11.42 -11.47 8.38
N VAL A 429 10.92 -11.16 9.57
CA VAL A 429 11.57 -11.51 10.84
C VAL A 429 11.08 -12.89 11.28
N ASN A 430 11.83 -13.93 10.89
CA ASN A 430 11.48 -15.34 11.10
C ASN A 430 12.73 -16.22 11.27
N SER A 431 12.56 -17.54 11.44
CA SER A 431 13.68 -18.47 11.64
C SER A 431 14.04 -19.30 10.40
N PHE A 432 13.38 -19.10 9.25
CA PHE A 432 13.58 -19.94 8.06
C PHE A 432 14.98 -19.81 7.45
N PHE A 433 15.63 -18.67 7.65
CA PHE A 433 16.95 -18.38 7.07
C PHE A 433 18.12 -18.66 8.03
N ASP A 434 17.85 -19.18 9.22
CA ASP A 434 18.88 -19.59 10.17
C ASP A 434 19.38 -21.00 9.86
N SER A 435 20.66 -21.11 9.52
CA SER A 435 21.30 -22.39 9.19
C SER A 435 21.42 -23.33 10.39
N SER A 436 21.38 -22.82 11.62
CA SER A 436 21.48 -23.64 12.84
C SER A 436 20.22 -24.48 13.11
N LEU A 437 19.10 -24.14 12.49
CA LEU A 437 17.81 -24.82 12.65
C LEU A 437 17.50 -25.83 11.54
N VAL A 438 18.46 -26.07 10.64
CA VAL A 438 18.35 -26.98 9.49
C VAL A 438 18.40 -28.46 9.94
N THR A 439 18.76 -28.75 11.19
CA THR A 439 19.14 -30.10 11.67
C THR A 439 18.09 -30.89 12.45
N GLU A 440 16.78 -30.77 12.20
CA GLU A 440 15.77 -31.61 12.88
C GLU A 440 14.68 -32.25 12.00
N SER A 441 14.83 -32.34 10.68
CA SER A 441 13.78 -32.97 9.86
C SER A 441 14.26 -33.72 8.61
N VAL A 442 15.43 -34.34 8.64
CA VAL A 442 15.93 -35.20 7.54
C VAL A 442 16.07 -36.67 7.96
N HIS A 443 15.61 -37.03 9.15
CA HIS A 443 15.38 -38.42 9.53
C HIS A 443 13.88 -38.66 9.73
N GLU A 444 13.38 -39.72 9.11
CA GLU A 444 11.99 -40.20 9.04
C GLU A 444 11.11 -39.55 7.95
N ASP A 445 11.16 -40.11 6.73
CA ASP A 445 10.21 -41.17 6.35
C ASP A 445 10.75 -41.94 5.13
N GLY A 446 11.13 -43.20 5.38
CA GLY A 446 11.23 -44.23 4.36
C GLY A 446 9.87 -44.93 4.22
N PHE A 447 9.61 -45.37 2.99
CA PHE A 447 8.40 -46.01 2.43
C PHE A 447 7.39 -45.07 1.77
#